data_AF-A0A7X8QY74-F1
#
_entry.id   AF-A0A7X8QY74-F1
#
_cell.length_a   1.000
_cell.length_b   1.000
_cell.length_c   1.000
_cell.angle_alpha   90.00
_cell.angle_beta   90.00
_cell.angle_gamma   90.00
#
_symmetry.space_group_name_H-M   'P 1'
#
loop_
_entity.id
_entity.type
_entity.pdbx_description
1 polymer ?
#
loop_
_entity_poly.entity_id
_entity_poly.type
_entity_poly.pdbx_seq_one_letter_code
_entity_poly.pdbx_strand_id
1 'polypeptide(L)'
;MADVIAKNPGEKEFQQAVKEVIDSIMPVYDRYPQYRKAKIIERIVEPERAVTFRVPWVDDSGEIHVNRGYRVQFNSAIGPYKGGLRFHSSVTLSVLKFLGFEQIFKNSLTTLPMGGGKGGSDFDARGKSEAEVMRFCQAFMSELFRHIGPNTDVPAGDLGVGGREIGYLFGQYRKLRNSFDGVLTGKGMAWGGSKVRPEATGYGLVYFAQEMLAAKGDSFKGKTCIVSGAGNVGLHAIEKINQLGGKAVAMMDYDGTVYDPDGINT
;
A
#
# COMPACT_ATOMS: atom_id res chain seq x y z
N MET A 1 -17.20 -12.65 -13.91
CA MET A 1 -16.19 -11.91 -14.70
C MET A 1 -16.77 -11.03 -15.80
N ALA A 2 -17.69 -11.51 -16.65
CA ALA A 2 -18.27 -10.69 -17.73
C ALA A 2 -18.79 -9.32 -17.24
N ASP A 3 -19.60 -9.31 -16.18
CA ASP A 3 -20.13 -8.07 -15.59
C ASP A 3 -19.04 -7.13 -15.05
N VAL A 4 -17.99 -7.70 -14.44
CA VAL A 4 -16.85 -6.92 -13.92
C VAL A 4 -16.12 -6.24 -15.07
N ILE A 5 -15.89 -6.95 -16.18
CA ILE A 5 -15.23 -6.40 -17.37
C ILE A 5 -16.10 -5.30 -18.00
N ALA A 6 -17.40 -5.55 -18.14
CA ALA A 6 -18.33 -4.61 -18.76
C ALA A 6 -18.45 -3.29 -17.98
N LYS A 7 -18.43 -3.34 -16.63
CA LYS A 7 -18.47 -2.15 -15.78
C LYS A 7 -17.14 -1.41 -15.67
N ASN A 8 -16.02 -2.08 -15.92
CA ASN A 8 -14.69 -1.54 -15.68
C ASN A 8 -13.82 -1.63 -16.95
N PRO A 9 -14.27 -1.04 -18.08
CA PRO A 9 -13.56 -1.16 -19.35
C PRO A 9 -12.17 -0.55 -19.26
N GLY A 10 -11.15 -1.28 -19.72
CA GLY A 10 -9.76 -0.82 -19.73
C GLY A 10 -9.00 -0.97 -18.40
N GLU A 11 -9.65 -1.38 -17.32
CA GLU A 11 -9.01 -1.57 -16.01
C GLU A 11 -8.37 -2.96 -15.86
N LYS A 12 -7.35 -3.24 -16.69
CA LYS A 12 -6.77 -4.59 -16.82
C LYS A 12 -6.19 -5.14 -15.52
N GLU A 13 -5.47 -4.32 -14.76
CA GLU A 13 -4.88 -4.72 -13.47
C GLU A 13 -5.97 -5.11 -12.47
N PHE A 14 -7.05 -4.33 -12.41
CA PHE A 14 -8.17 -4.61 -11.52
C PHE A 14 -8.92 -5.88 -11.94
N GLN A 15 -9.19 -6.04 -13.24
CA GLN A 15 -9.85 -7.23 -13.78
C GLN A 15 -9.04 -8.51 -13.51
N GLN A 16 -7.71 -8.45 -13.64
CA GLN A 16 -6.82 -9.56 -13.34
C GLN A 16 -6.93 -9.98 -11.86
N ALA A 17 -6.76 -9.04 -10.93
CA ALA A 17 -6.81 -9.35 -9.51
C ALA A 17 -8.16 -9.90 -9.06
N VAL A 18 -9.26 -9.36 -9.60
CA VAL A 18 -10.61 -9.90 -9.35
C VAL A 18 -10.72 -11.35 -9.85
N LYS A 19 -10.21 -11.64 -11.05
CA LYS A 19 -10.25 -13.00 -11.61
C LYS A 19 -9.49 -13.98 -10.72
N GLU A 20 -8.25 -13.67 -10.36
CA GLU A 20 -7.37 -14.56 -9.58
C GLU A 20 -7.97 -14.89 -8.21
N VAL A 21 -8.49 -13.88 -7.50
CA VAL A 21 -9.16 -14.10 -6.21
C VAL A 21 -10.45 -14.90 -6.38
N ILE A 22 -11.31 -14.54 -7.33
CA ILE A 22 -12.58 -15.27 -7.54
C ILE A 22 -12.30 -16.74 -7.83
N ASP A 23 -11.41 -17.03 -8.77
CA ASP A 23 -11.07 -18.41 -9.15
C ASP A 23 -10.59 -19.22 -7.93
N SER A 24 -9.84 -18.60 -7.02
CA SER A 24 -9.35 -19.24 -5.79
C SER A 24 -10.46 -19.54 -4.77
N ILE A 25 -11.49 -18.70 -4.68
CA ILE A 25 -12.56 -18.82 -3.66
C ILE A 25 -13.83 -19.52 -4.15
N MET A 26 -13.98 -19.77 -5.46
CA MET A 26 -15.17 -20.41 -6.02
C MET A 26 -15.56 -21.73 -5.32
N PRO A 27 -14.63 -22.65 -4.99
CA PRO A 27 -14.98 -23.89 -4.29
C PRO A 27 -15.65 -23.65 -2.92
N VAL A 28 -15.29 -22.57 -2.24
CA VAL A 28 -15.91 -22.16 -0.98
C VAL A 28 -17.26 -21.51 -1.24
N TYR A 29 -17.34 -20.63 -2.24
CA TYR A 29 -18.58 -19.94 -2.60
C TYR A 29 -19.70 -20.91 -2.99
N ASP A 30 -19.39 -21.94 -3.78
CA ASP A 30 -20.38 -22.94 -4.21
C ASP A 30 -20.82 -23.88 -3.08
N ARG A 31 -19.98 -24.08 -2.06
CA ARG A 31 -20.31 -24.86 -0.86
C ARG A 31 -21.33 -24.17 0.04
N TYR A 32 -21.42 -22.83 -0.01
CA TYR A 32 -22.21 -22.03 0.93
C TYR A 32 -23.28 -21.19 0.20
N PRO A 33 -24.48 -21.76 -0.05
CA PRO A 33 -25.54 -21.11 -0.83
C PRO A 33 -25.98 -19.75 -0.29
N GLN A 34 -25.82 -19.50 1.01
CA GLN A 34 -26.12 -18.21 1.63
C GLN A 34 -25.26 -17.07 1.05
N TYR A 35 -24.02 -17.32 0.65
CA TYR A 35 -23.17 -16.31 0.03
C TYR A 35 -23.65 -15.95 -1.36
N ARG A 36 -24.16 -16.93 -2.11
CA ARG A 36 -24.79 -16.71 -3.41
C ARG A 36 -26.10 -15.94 -3.28
N LYS A 37 -26.95 -16.31 -2.33
CA LYS A 37 -28.20 -15.58 -2.04
C LYS A 37 -27.94 -14.11 -1.66
N ALA A 38 -26.88 -13.87 -0.90
CA ALA A 38 -26.49 -12.53 -0.47
C ALA A 38 -25.65 -11.74 -1.50
N LYS A 39 -25.36 -12.34 -2.67
CA LYS A 39 -24.54 -11.75 -3.75
C LYS A 39 -23.19 -11.22 -3.25
N ILE A 40 -22.49 -12.03 -2.45
CA ILE A 40 -21.25 -11.61 -1.79
C ILE A 40 -20.16 -11.27 -2.81
N ILE A 41 -20.00 -12.07 -3.87
CA ILE A 41 -18.99 -11.80 -4.92
C ILE A 41 -19.31 -10.51 -5.64
N GLU A 42 -20.56 -10.29 -6.02
CA GLU A 42 -20.98 -9.09 -6.75
C GLU A 42 -20.81 -7.81 -5.93
N ARG A 43 -20.96 -7.91 -4.60
CA ARG A 43 -20.75 -6.79 -3.68
C ARG A 43 -19.28 -6.54 -3.39
N ILE A 44 -18.47 -7.58 -3.19
CA ILE A 44 -17.06 -7.42 -2.77
C ILE A 44 -16.15 -6.91 -3.89
N VAL A 45 -16.53 -7.12 -5.15
CA VAL A 45 -15.78 -6.59 -6.32
C VAL A 45 -16.16 -5.16 -6.68
N GLU A 46 -17.20 -4.59 -6.07
CA GLU A 46 -17.58 -3.19 -6.25
C GLU A 46 -17.08 -2.39 -5.05
N PRO A 47 -16.19 -1.39 -5.23
CA PRO A 47 -15.77 -0.55 -4.11
C PRO A 47 -16.96 0.14 -3.45
N GLU A 48 -16.98 0.20 -2.12
CA GLU A 48 -18.00 0.97 -1.40
C GLU A 48 -17.98 2.47 -1.80
N ARG A 49 -16.78 3.02 -2.09
CA ARG A 49 -16.61 4.37 -2.59
C ARG A 49 -15.29 4.54 -3.35
N ALA A 50 -15.29 5.32 -4.42
CA ALA A 50 -14.09 5.81 -5.08
C ALA A 50 -14.18 7.32 -5.28
N VAL A 51 -13.21 8.05 -4.74
CA VAL A 51 -13.12 9.52 -4.84
C VAL A 51 -11.97 9.85 -5.79
N THR A 52 -12.25 10.66 -6.81
CA THR A 52 -11.25 11.26 -7.71
C THR A 52 -11.34 12.76 -7.59
N PHE A 53 -10.22 13.45 -7.44
CA PHE A 53 -10.21 14.89 -7.22
C PHE A 53 -8.98 15.57 -7.86
N ARG A 54 -9.11 16.86 -8.12
CA ARG A 54 -8.04 17.69 -8.70
C ARG A 54 -7.08 18.16 -7.59
N VAL A 55 -5.78 18.17 -7.89
CA VAL A 55 -4.72 18.61 -6.98
C VAL A 55 -3.87 19.68 -7.67
N PRO A 56 -4.27 20.97 -7.61
CA PRO A 56 -3.47 22.07 -8.12
C PRO A 56 -2.37 22.45 -7.10
N TRP A 57 -1.15 22.68 -7.57
CA TRP A 57 -0.01 23.09 -6.74
C TRP A 57 0.96 23.96 -7.55
N VAL A 58 1.87 24.65 -6.86
CA VAL A 58 2.84 25.56 -7.48
C VAL A 58 4.25 25.03 -7.25
N ASP A 59 5.07 25.01 -8.29
CA ASP A 59 6.47 24.56 -8.19
C ASP A 59 7.42 25.67 -7.68
N ASP A 60 8.72 25.39 -7.59
CA ASP A 60 9.67 26.39 -7.10
C ASP A 60 9.93 27.54 -8.08
N SER A 61 9.55 27.39 -9.36
CA SER A 61 9.61 28.45 -10.38
C SER A 61 8.36 29.33 -10.42
N GLY A 62 7.32 28.96 -9.68
CA GLY A 62 6.02 29.65 -9.68
C GLY A 62 5.04 29.11 -10.73
N GLU A 63 5.38 28.03 -11.44
CA GLU A 63 4.49 27.39 -12.41
C GLU A 63 3.39 26.59 -11.69
N ILE A 64 2.18 26.66 -12.24
CA ILE A 64 1.02 25.93 -11.71
C ILE A 64 0.94 24.56 -12.38
N HIS A 65 0.99 23.53 -11.56
CA HIS A 65 0.83 22.13 -11.96
C HIS A 65 -0.53 21.61 -11.51
N VAL A 66 -1.07 20.64 -12.25
CA VAL A 66 -2.34 19.99 -11.91
C VAL A 66 -2.19 18.48 -12.01
N ASN A 67 -2.37 17.81 -10.88
CA ASN A 67 -2.37 16.36 -10.78
C ASN A 67 -3.75 15.83 -10.38
N ARG A 68 -3.94 14.53 -10.52
CA ARG A 68 -5.16 13.85 -10.12
C ARG A 68 -4.93 13.01 -8.88
N GLY A 69 -5.67 13.32 -7.82
CA GLY A 69 -5.72 12.55 -6.59
C GLY A 69 -6.86 11.53 -6.58
N TYR A 70 -6.63 10.43 -5.85
CA TYR A 70 -7.57 9.32 -5.73
C TYR A 70 -7.62 8.77 -4.31
N ARG A 71 -8.81 8.32 -3.89
CA ARG A 71 -8.99 7.42 -2.75
C ARG A 71 -10.10 6.40 -3.03
N VAL A 72 -9.73 5.13 -3.12
CA VAL A 72 -10.62 3.98 -3.26
C VAL A 72 -10.80 3.36 -1.87
N GLN A 73 -12.01 3.47 -1.35
CA GLN A 73 -12.46 2.90 -0.08
C GLN A 73 -13.26 1.65 -0.40
N PHE A 74 -12.56 0.51 -0.42
CA PHE A 74 -13.07 -0.68 -1.09
C PHE A 74 -14.05 -1.45 -0.21
N ASN A 75 -13.65 -1.79 1.02
CA ASN A 75 -14.50 -2.56 1.93
C ASN A 75 -14.24 -2.19 3.40
N SER A 76 -15.30 -1.97 4.17
CA SER A 76 -15.23 -1.60 5.60
C SER A 76 -15.81 -2.67 6.54
N ALA A 77 -16.10 -3.87 6.06
CA ALA A 77 -16.87 -4.88 6.79
C ALA A 77 -16.22 -5.32 8.13
N ILE A 78 -14.89 -5.21 8.25
CA ILE A 78 -14.14 -5.64 9.44
C ILE A 78 -13.44 -4.47 10.16
N GLY A 79 -13.67 -3.23 9.75
CA GLY A 79 -13.06 -2.04 10.36
C GLY A 79 -12.90 -0.87 9.38
N PRO A 80 -12.26 0.23 9.81
CA PRO A 80 -11.99 1.39 8.96
C PRO A 80 -11.22 1.00 7.70
N TYR A 81 -11.45 1.70 6.58
CA TYR A 81 -10.66 1.46 5.37
C TYR A 81 -9.18 1.65 5.69
N LYS A 82 -8.33 0.73 5.24
CA LYS A 82 -6.90 0.81 5.50
C LYS A 82 -6.11 0.49 4.25
N GLY A 83 -5.18 1.39 3.90
CA GLY A 83 -4.14 1.11 2.92
C GLY A 83 -3.43 2.36 2.42
N GLY A 84 -2.27 2.13 1.80
CA GLY A 84 -1.30 3.17 1.46
C GLY A 84 -1.74 4.19 0.40
N LEU A 85 -0.98 5.27 0.32
CA LEU A 85 -1.01 6.29 -0.73
C LEU A 85 0.22 6.12 -1.62
N ARG A 86 0.03 6.06 -2.94
CA ARG A 86 1.11 5.95 -3.93
C ARG A 86 1.23 7.23 -4.75
N PHE A 87 2.41 7.83 -4.80
CA PHE A 87 2.73 8.97 -5.68
C PHE A 87 3.69 8.49 -6.76
N HIS A 88 3.15 8.23 -7.95
CA HIS A 88 3.93 7.76 -9.09
C HIS A 88 3.20 8.09 -10.39
N SER A 89 3.93 8.43 -11.45
CA SER A 89 3.37 8.82 -12.75
C SER A 89 2.50 7.74 -13.42
N SER A 90 2.67 6.47 -13.04
CA SER A 90 1.86 5.36 -13.55
C SER A 90 0.53 5.14 -12.81
N VAL A 91 0.21 5.94 -11.78
CA VAL A 91 -1.01 5.76 -11.00
C VAL A 91 -2.25 6.07 -11.84
N THR A 92 -3.14 5.08 -11.95
CA THR A 92 -4.48 5.20 -12.55
C THR A 92 -5.53 4.66 -11.58
N LEU A 93 -6.81 4.90 -11.87
CA LEU A 93 -7.90 4.31 -11.09
C LEU A 93 -7.86 2.77 -11.11
N SER A 94 -7.51 2.17 -12.26
CA SER A 94 -7.35 0.71 -12.40
C SER A 94 -6.34 0.17 -11.38
N VAL A 95 -5.14 0.76 -11.34
CA VAL A 95 -4.07 0.35 -10.42
C VAL A 95 -4.50 0.48 -8.96
N LEU A 96 -5.22 1.56 -8.61
CA LEU A 96 -5.65 1.77 -7.23
C LEU A 96 -6.82 0.87 -6.82
N LYS A 97 -7.72 0.50 -7.74
CA LYS A 97 -8.76 -0.49 -7.48
C LYS A 97 -8.18 -1.88 -7.32
N PHE A 98 -7.25 -2.27 -8.20
CA PHE A 98 -6.44 -3.48 -8.04
C PHE A 98 -5.84 -3.57 -6.63
N LEU A 99 -5.01 -2.58 -6.26
CA LEU A 99 -4.33 -2.58 -4.98
C LEU A 99 -5.32 -2.51 -3.81
N GLY A 100 -6.40 -1.74 -3.94
CA GLY A 100 -7.44 -1.63 -2.92
C GLY A 100 -8.21 -2.93 -2.69
N PHE A 101 -8.47 -3.70 -3.76
CA PHE A 101 -9.14 -4.98 -3.71
C PHE A 101 -8.28 -6.03 -2.98
N GLU A 102 -7.01 -6.18 -3.36
CA GLU A 102 -6.08 -7.07 -2.64
C GLU A 102 -5.91 -6.66 -1.17
N GLN A 103 -5.94 -5.36 -0.88
CA GLN A 103 -5.79 -4.84 0.48
C GLN A 103 -6.90 -5.31 1.42
N ILE A 104 -8.11 -5.61 0.92
CA ILE A 104 -9.19 -6.20 1.70
C ILE A 104 -8.73 -7.52 2.32
N PHE A 105 -8.26 -8.44 1.47
CA PHE A 105 -7.90 -9.80 1.87
C PHE A 105 -6.61 -9.79 2.69
N LYS A 106 -5.62 -9.00 2.28
CA LYS A 106 -4.37 -8.83 3.04
C LYS A 106 -4.65 -8.35 4.46
N ASN A 107 -5.53 -7.36 4.63
CA ASN A 107 -5.84 -6.83 5.96
C ASN A 107 -6.66 -7.84 6.78
N SER A 108 -7.63 -8.52 6.15
CA SER A 108 -8.40 -9.58 6.81
C SER A 108 -7.52 -10.71 7.35
N LEU A 109 -6.44 -11.07 6.66
CA LEU A 109 -5.51 -12.11 7.09
C LEU A 109 -4.67 -11.73 8.32
N THR A 110 -4.59 -10.44 8.68
CA THR A 110 -3.82 -9.99 9.85
C THR A 110 -4.52 -10.26 11.18
N THR A 111 -5.79 -10.68 11.17
CA THR A 111 -6.69 -10.82 12.35
C THR A 111 -7.06 -9.50 13.04
N LEU A 112 -6.56 -8.37 12.55
CA LEU A 112 -6.84 -7.04 13.09
C LEU A 112 -8.06 -6.40 12.42
N PRO A 113 -8.77 -5.48 13.11
CA PRO A 113 -9.98 -4.85 12.59
C PRO A 113 -9.67 -3.75 11.56
N MET A 114 -9.32 -4.16 10.34
CA MET A 114 -8.93 -3.25 9.26
C MET A 114 -9.63 -3.62 7.95
N GLY A 115 -10.45 -2.71 7.43
CA GLY A 115 -11.02 -2.79 6.08
C GLY A 115 -9.95 -2.60 4.99
N GLY A 116 -10.35 -2.60 3.72
CA GLY A 116 -9.46 -2.43 2.57
C GLY A 116 -9.65 -1.09 1.86
N GLY A 117 -8.55 -0.42 1.52
CA GLY A 117 -8.57 0.77 0.68
C GLY A 117 -7.20 1.10 0.09
N LYS A 118 -7.16 1.99 -0.90
CA LYS A 118 -5.92 2.51 -1.49
C LYS A 118 -6.13 3.90 -2.04
N GLY A 119 -5.08 4.70 -2.12
CA GLY A 119 -5.14 6.01 -2.77
C GLY A 119 -3.81 6.41 -3.37
N GLY A 120 -3.75 7.62 -3.87
CA GLY A 120 -2.54 8.12 -4.49
C GLY A 120 -2.78 9.25 -5.49
N SER A 121 -1.75 9.55 -6.26
CA SER A 121 -1.78 10.53 -7.32
C SER A 121 -0.80 10.14 -8.41
N ASP A 122 -1.06 10.60 -9.63
CA ASP A 122 -0.13 10.60 -10.76
C ASP A 122 1.08 11.56 -10.60
N PHE A 123 1.23 12.17 -9.41
CA PHE A 123 2.38 13.01 -9.06
C PHE A 123 3.64 12.16 -8.88
N ASP A 124 4.74 12.56 -9.53
CA ASP A 124 6.06 11.96 -9.35
C ASP A 124 6.95 12.85 -8.46
N ALA A 125 7.26 12.34 -7.27
CA ALA A 125 8.11 13.02 -6.29
C ALA A 125 9.60 13.02 -6.67
N ARG A 126 10.02 12.21 -7.65
CA ARG A 126 11.42 12.20 -8.11
C ARG A 126 11.77 13.52 -8.76
N GLY A 127 12.96 14.02 -8.42
CA GLY A 127 13.48 15.31 -8.90
C GLY A 127 12.74 16.53 -8.35
N LYS A 128 11.82 16.38 -7.38
CA LYS A 128 11.13 17.50 -6.73
C LYS A 128 11.87 17.95 -5.48
N SER A 129 11.84 19.25 -5.22
CA SER A 129 12.36 19.79 -3.96
C SER A 129 11.48 19.37 -2.78
N GLU A 130 12.00 19.49 -1.57
CA GLU A 130 11.21 19.22 -0.37
C GLU A 130 10.01 20.17 -0.25
N ALA A 131 10.16 21.42 -0.70
CA ALA A 131 9.11 22.42 -0.65
C ALA A 131 7.99 22.12 -1.66
N GLU A 132 8.33 21.66 -2.85
CA GLU A 132 7.36 21.19 -3.86
C GLU A 132 6.57 20.00 -3.34
N VAL A 133 7.24 18.99 -2.78
CA VAL A 133 6.59 17.82 -2.20
C VAL A 133 5.67 18.22 -1.04
N MET A 134 6.09 19.15 -0.19
CA MET A 134 5.27 19.69 0.89
C MET A 134 4.02 20.40 0.35
N ARG A 135 4.16 21.30 -0.62
CA ARG A 135 3.02 22.02 -1.24
C ARG A 135 2.06 21.06 -1.92
N PHE A 136 2.57 20.05 -2.62
CA PHE A 136 1.76 18.98 -3.20
C PHE A 136 0.98 18.21 -2.13
N CYS A 137 1.65 17.74 -1.06
CA CYS A 137 1.00 17.01 0.03
C CYS A 137 -0.09 17.86 0.72
N GLN A 138 0.16 19.15 0.90
CA GLN A 138 -0.82 20.08 1.47
C GLN A 138 -2.04 20.25 0.55
N ALA A 139 -1.82 20.46 -0.76
CA ALA A 139 -2.90 20.55 -1.74
C ALA A 139 -3.72 19.25 -1.80
N PHE A 140 -3.05 18.09 -1.82
CA PHE A 140 -3.68 16.78 -1.83
C PHE A 140 -4.54 16.55 -0.57
N MET A 141 -3.98 16.83 0.62
CA MET A 141 -4.70 16.65 1.87
C MET A 141 -5.85 17.67 2.05
N SER A 142 -5.77 18.83 1.41
CA SER A 142 -6.84 19.85 1.45
C SER A 142 -8.15 19.38 0.85
N GLU A 143 -8.14 18.33 0.03
CA GLU A 143 -9.36 17.61 -0.34
C GLU A 143 -9.51 16.28 0.39
N LEU A 144 -8.44 15.48 0.56
CA LEU A 144 -8.55 14.15 1.17
C LEU A 144 -9.07 14.17 2.61
N PHE A 145 -8.76 15.21 3.40
CA PHE A 145 -9.04 15.26 4.84
C PHE A 145 -10.51 15.01 5.22
N ARG A 146 -11.46 15.38 4.35
CA ARG A 146 -12.91 15.23 4.61
C ARG A 146 -13.41 13.80 4.38
N HIS A 147 -12.62 12.96 3.72
CA HIS A 147 -12.97 11.58 3.37
C HIS A 147 -12.31 10.55 4.30
N ILE A 148 -11.41 11.01 5.18
CA ILE A 148 -10.61 10.16 6.07
C ILE A 148 -10.82 10.50 7.54
N GLY A 149 -10.39 9.60 8.42
CA GLY A 149 -10.49 9.77 9.86
C GLY A 149 -10.16 8.49 10.61
N PRO A 150 -9.86 8.56 11.92
CA PRO A 150 -9.37 7.43 12.70
C PRO A 150 -10.32 6.22 12.72
N ASN A 151 -11.63 6.46 12.60
CA ASN A 151 -12.67 5.42 12.58
C ASN A 151 -13.34 5.27 11.21
N THR A 152 -12.80 5.91 10.17
CA THR A 152 -13.38 5.92 8.83
C THR A 152 -12.41 5.32 7.82
N ASP A 153 -11.26 5.97 7.63
CA ASP A 153 -10.24 5.58 6.67
C ASP A 153 -8.88 6.06 7.17
N VAL A 154 -7.92 5.15 7.26
CA VAL A 154 -6.59 5.39 7.82
C VAL A 154 -5.53 5.11 6.75
N PRO A 155 -5.08 6.12 5.99
CA PRO A 155 -4.03 5.93 4.99
C PRO A 155 -2.64 5.63 5.60
N ALA A 156 -1.67 5.36 4.73
CA ALA A 156 -0.28 5.04 5.06
C ALA A 156 0.64 5.40 3.89
N GLY A 157 1.95 5.22 4.05
CA GLY A 157 2.90 5.29 2.94
C GLY A 157 2.80 4.11 1.97
N ASP A 158 3.28 4.32 0.75
CA ASP A 158 3.51 3.35 -0.32
C ASP A 158 4.62 3.92 -1.25
N LEU A 159 4.78 3.42 -2.47
CA LEU A 159 5.75 3.94 -3.44
C LEU A 159 5.55 5.47 -3.63
N GLY A 160 6.63 6.24 -3.44
CA GLY A 160 6.62 7.70 -3.52
C GLY A 160 6.04 8.42 -2.30
N VAL A 161 5.63 7.70 -1.25
CA VAL A 161 5.09 8.27 0.01
C VAL A 161 5.77 7.61 1.21
N GLY A 162 6.84 8.23 1.70
CA GLY A 162 7.59 7.82 2.87
C GLY A 162 7.22 8.61 4.13
N GLY A 163 8.11 8.55 5.14
CA GLY A 163 7.91 9.27 6.41
C GLY A 163 7.82 10.78 6.25
N ARG A 164 8.55 11.35 5.28
CA ARG A 164 8.52 12.78 4.92
C ARG A 164 7.12 13.21 4.46
N GLU A 165 6.58 12.54 3.45
CA GLU A 165 5.24 12.84 2.93
C GLU A 165 4.16 12.61 3.99
N ILE A 166 4.25 11.53 4.77
CA ILE A 166 3.31 11.28 5.87
C ILE A 166 3.36 12.42 6.91
N GLY A 167 4.53 13.01 7.17
CA GLY A 167 4.67 14.20 8.00
C GLY A 167 3.90 15.40 7.45
N TYR A 168 4.10 15.74 6.18
CA TYR A 168 3.40 16.85 5.52
C TYR A 168 1.88 16.64 5.45
N LEU A 169 1.45 15.43 5.08
CA LEU A 169 0.04 15.04 5.02
C LEU A 169 -0.61 15.12 6.40
N PHE A 170 0.03 14.59 7.44
CA PHE A 170 -0.50 14.64 8.81
C PHE A 170 -0.55 16.07 9.36
N GLY A 171 0.49 16.88 9.10
CA GLY A 171 0.53 18.28 9.47
C GLY A 171 -0.65 19.08 8.88
N GLN A 172 -0.92 18.89 7.59
CA GLN A 172 -2.06 19.55 6.92
C GLN A 172 -3.40 19.02 7.42
N TYR A 173 -3.55 17.70 7.63
CA TYR A 173 -4.76 17.13 8.20
C TYR A 173 -5.08 17.75 9.58
N ARG A 174 -4.08 17.82 10.47
CA ARG A 174 -4.26 18.41 11.81
C ARG A 174 -4.71 19.86 11.72
N LYS A 175 -4.12 20.65 10.81
CA LYS A 175 -4.51 22.05 10.59
C LYS A 175 -5.97 22.18 10.15
N LEU A 176 -6.42 21.32 9.23
CA LEU A 176 -7.78 21.39 8.67
C LEU A 176 -8.85 20.81 9.60
N ARG A 177 -8.55 19.73 10.32
CA ARG A 177 -9.49 19.05 11.23
C ARG A 177 -9.45 19.58 12.65
N ASN A 178 -8.42 20.34 13.02
CA ASN A 178 -8.13 20.72 14.40
C ASN A 178 -8.13 19.50 15.35
N SER A 179 -7.46 18.41 14.94
CA SER A 179 -7.44 17.13 15.65
C SER A 179 -6.06 16.48 15.59
N PHE A 180 -5.64 15.87 16.71
CA PHE A 180 -4.45 15.02 16.79
C PHE A 180 -4.91 13.59 17.08
N ASP A 181 -5.08 12.79 16.03
CA ASP A 181 -5.68 11.46 16.11
C ASP A 181 -4.91 10.41 15.28
N GLY A 182 -5.48 9.18 15.23
CA GLY A 182 -4.92 8.02 14.53
C GLY A 182 -5.13 8.00 13.01
N VAL A 183 -5.42 9.12 12.34
CA VAL A 183 -5.80 9.12 10.90
C VAL A 183 -4.74 8.57 9.94
N LEU A 184 -3.45 8.60 10.30
CA LEU A 184 -2.36 8.11 9.45
C LEU A 184 -1.45 7.15 10.24
N THR A 185 -1.01 6.08 9.57
CA THR A 185 0.10 5.23 10.05
C THR A 185 1.38 5.47 9.24
N GLY A 186 2.53 5.06 9.77
CA GLY A 186 3.83 5.48 9.22
C GLY A 186 4.29 6.86 9.72
N LYS A 187 3.71 7.32 10.84
CA LYS A 187 4.12 8.55 11.53
C LYS A 187 5.51 8.41 12.14
N GLY A 188 6.19 9.54 12.33
CA GLY A 188 7.48 9.60 13.01
C GLY A 188 7.36 9.38 14.53
N MET A 189 8.41 8.86 15.15
CA MET A 189 8.41 8.46 16.56
C MET A 189 8.03 9.60 17.51
N ALA A 190 8.48 10.82 17.24
CA ALA A 190 8.19 11.98 18.08
C ALA A 190 6.72 12.45 18.04
N TRP A 191 5.89 11.91 17.14
CA TRP A 191 4.51 12.37 16.93
C TRP A 191 3.53 11.22 16.64
N GLY A 192 3.67 10.12 17.38
CA GLY A 192 2.72 9.00 17.40
C GLY A 192 3.03 7.87 16.42
N GLY A 193 4.28 7.76 15.98
CA GLY A 193 4.83 6.60 15.26
C GLY A 193 4.99 5.38 16.16
N SER A 194 5.11 4.21 15.53
CA SER A 194 5.40 2.95 16.23
C SER A 194 6.83 2.53 15.96
N LYS A 195 7.50 1.99 16.99
CA LYS A 195 8.74 1.23 16.80
C LYS A 195 8.50 0.06 15.84
N VAL A 196 9.56 -0.40 15.18
CA VAL A 196 9.54 -1.51 14.21
C VAL A 196 8.78 -1.15 12.91
N ARG A 197 8.19 0.05 12.78
CA ARG A 197 7.40 0.40 11.59
C ARG A 197 8.24 0.39 10.29
N PRO A 198 9.47 0.95 10.25
CA PRO A 198 10.34 0.81 9.09
C PRO A 198 10.59 -0.66 8.73
N GLU A 199 10.90 -1.49 9.72
CA GLU A 199 11.34 -2.87 9.58
C GLU A 199 10.19 -3.84 9.25
N ALA A 200 8.97 -3.51 9.69
CA ALA A 200 7.84 -4.44 9.79
C ALA A 200 7.56 -5.27 8.53
N THR A 201 7.59 -4.64 7.34
CA THR A 201 7.26 -5.36 6.10
C THR A 201 8.38 -6.31 5.69
N GLY A 202 9.64 -5.88 5.76
CA GLY A 202 10.79 -6.73 5.41
C GLY A 202 10.95 -7.88 6.41
N TYR A 203 10.84 -7.58 7.71
CA TYR A 203 10.89 -8.58 8.76
C TYR A 203 9.73 -9.58 8.64
N GLY A 204 8.50 -9.08 8.45
CA GLY A 204 7.31 -9.93 8.29
C GLY A 204 7.40 -10.88 7.10
N LEU A 205 7.93 -10.40 5.96
CA LEU A 205 8.20 -11.25 4.79
C LEU A 205 9.12 -12.42 5.16
N VAL A 206 10.21 -12.13 5.86
CA VAL A 206 11.21 -13.15 6.22
C VAL A 206 10.68 -14.08 7.31
N TYR A 207 9.92 -13.59 8.28
CA TYR A 207 9.24 -14.45 9.26
C TYR A 207 8.25 -15.40 8.59
N PHE A 208 7.46 -14.92 7.63
CA PHE A 208 6.55 -15.79 6.89
C PHE A 208 7.30 -16.87 6.10
N ALA A 209 8.38 -16.49 5.41
CA ALA A 209 9.23 -17.44 4.70
C ALA A 209 9.95 -18.44 5.64
N GLN A 210 10.33 -18.01 6.84
CA GLN A 210 10.92 -18.87 7.86
C GLN A 210 9.94 -19.97 8.28
N GLU A 211 8.68 -19.64 8.52
CA GLU A 211 7.63 -20.63 8.82
C GLU A 211 7.37 -21.58 7.65
N MET A 212 7.40 -21.07 6.41
CA MET A 212 7.28 -21.91 5.21
C MET A 212 8.44 -22.92 5.07
N LEU A 213 9.67 -22.50 5.38
CA LEU A 213 10.85 -23.38 5.40
C LEU A 213 10.74 -24.41 6.53
N ALA A 214 10.33 -23.97 7.73
CA ALA A 214 10.16 -24.85 8.89
C ALA A 214 9.12 -25.95 8.63
N ALA A 215 8.03 -25.64 7.93
CA ALA A 215 7.02 -26.62 7.49
C ALA A 215 7.57 -27.69 6.54
N LYS A 216 8.77 -27.49 5.97
CA LYS A 216 9.51 -28.45 5.15
C LYS A 216 10.76 -29.01 5.87
N GLY A 217 10.90 -28.77 7.16
CA GLY A 217 12.07 -29.21 7.95
C GLY A 217 13.35 -28.47 7.61
N ASP A 218 13.25 -27.23 7.09
CA ASP A 218 14.36 -26.44 6.59
C ASP A 218 14.46 -25.07 7.32
N SER A 219 15.52 -24.30 7.06
CA SER A 219 15.75 -22.98 7.68
C SER A 219 16.56 -22.04 6.78
N PHE A 220 16.66 -20.77 7.15
CA PHE A 220 17.52 -19.80 6.44
C PHE A 220 19.03 -20.09 6.58
N LYS A 221 19.45 -20.87 7.58
CA LYS A 221 20.87 -21.09 7.88
C LYS A 221 21.62 -21.66 6.68
N GLY A 222 22.61 -20.92 6.19
CA GLY A 222 23.45 -21.30 5.05
C GLY A 222 22.78 -21.14 3.68
N LYS A 223 21.56 -20.61 3.60
CA LYS A 223 20.88 -20.37 2.32
C LYS A 223 21.40 -19.10 1.65
N THR A 224 21.61 -19.17 0.35
CA THR A 224 21.83 -18.00 -0.50
C THR A 224 20.50 -17.44 -0.95
N CYS A 225 20.27 -16.14 -0.74
CA CYS A 225 19.02 -15.45 -1.03
C CYS A 225 19.24 -14.30 -2.01
N ILE A 226 18.25 -14.03 -2.86
CA ILE A 226 18.21 -12.87 -3.76
C ILE A 226 17.00 -12.03 -3.36
N VAL A 227 17.17 -10.72 -3.25
CA VAL A 227 16.09 -9.78 -2.89
C VAL A 227 15.90 -8.79 -4.04
N SER A 228 14.71 -8.76 -4.66
CA SER A 228 14.38 -7.72 -5.62
C SER A 228 13.77 -6.50 -4.91
N GLY A 229 14.26 -5.31 -5.22
CA GLY A 229 13.84 -4.03 -4.66
C GLY A 229 14.86 -3.44 -3.66
N ALA A 230 15.39 -2.25 -3.97
CA ALA A 230 16.32 -1.51 -3.10
C ALA A 230 15.67 -0.58 -2.05
N GLY A 231 14.34 -0.64 -1.92
CA GLY A 231 13.59 0.22 -1.00
C GLY A 231 13.50 -0.32 0.42
N ASN A 232 12.71 0.36 1.26
CA ASN A 232 12.46 0.02 2.67
C ASN A 232 12.20 -1.48 2.91
N VAL A 233 11.38 -2.14 2.07
CA VAL A 233 11.06 -3.56 2.25
C VAL A 233 12.28 -4.45 2.02
N GLY A 234 13.02 -4.21 0.93
CA GLY A 234 14.17 -5.04 0.56
C GLY A 234 15.31 -4.91 1.56
N LEU A 235 15.62 -3.68 2.00
CA LEU A 235 16.65 -3.41 3.01
C LEU A 235 16.41 -4.23 4.29
N HIS A 236 15.21 -4.15 4.85
CA HIS A 236 14.89 -4.87 6.08
C HIS A 236 14.66 -6.38 5.87
N ALA A 237 14.36 -6.82 4.65
CA ALA A 237 14.35 -8.24 4.33
C ALA A 237 15.78 -8.82 4.34
N ILE A 238 16.74 -8.13 3.71
CA ILE A 238 18.17 -8.51 3.76
C ILE A 238 18.66 -8.57 5.21
N GLU A 239 18.38 -7.52 5.98
CA GLU A 239 18.74 -7.43 7.39
C GLU A 239 18.24 -8.65 8.18
N LYS A 240 16.96 -9.02 8.02
CA LYS A 240 16.38 -10.17 8.72
C LYS A 240 16.89 -11.51 8.22
N ILE A 241 17.11 -11.67 6.90
CA ILE A 241 17.71 -12.88 6.32
C ILE A 241 19.08 -13.14 6.95
N ASN A 242 19.93 -12.11 7.01
CA ASN A 242 21.27 -12.19 7.58
C ASN A 242 21.22 -12.54 9.08
N GLN A 243 20.32 -11.92 9.85
CA GLN A 243 20.12 -12.25 11.27
C GLN A 243 19.70 -13.71 11.52
N LEU A 244 19.02 -14.35 10.56
CA LEU A 244 18.60 -15.75 10.63
C LEU A 244 19.63 -16.73 10.03
N GLY A 245 20.84 -16.24 9.69
CA GLY A 245 21.93 -17.05 9.17
C GLY A 245 21.82 -17.39 7.68
N GLY A 246 20.89 -16.76 6.95
CA GLY A 246 20.90 -16.74 5.49
C GLY A 246 21.91 -15.71 4.98
N LYS A 247 22.18 -15.75 3.67
CA LYS A 247 23.10 -14.84 2.99
C LYS A 247 22.41 -14.21 1.80
N ALA A 248 21.99 -12.96 1.92
CA ALA A 248 21.46 -12.22 0.78
C ALA A 248 22.62 -11.76 -0.11
N VAL A 249 22.67 -12.20 -1.36
CA VAL A 249 23.81 -11.95 -2.27
C VAL A 249 23.49 -10.98 -3.40
N ALA A 250 22.22 -10.63 -3.61
CA ALA A 250 21.86 -9.70 -4.66
C ALA A 250 20.68 -8.82 -4.26
N MET A 251 20.75 -7.55 -4.70
CA MET A 251 19.71 -6.55 -4.56
C MET A 251 19.49 -5.86 -5.91
N MET A 252 18.25 -5.56 -6.25
CA MET A 252 17.86 -5.01 -7.56
C MET A 252 16.99 -3.77 -7.41
N ASP A 253 17.15 -2.78 -8.29
CA ASP A 253 16.19 -1.69 -8.47
C ASP A 253 15.91 -1.44 -9.95
N TYR A 254 15.43 -0.24 -10.30
CA TYR A 254 15.12 0.10 -11.69
C TYR A 254 16.37 0.36 -12.54
N ASP A 255 17.48 0.74 -11.91
CA ASP A 255 18.74 1.06 -12.60
C ASP A 255 19.61 -0.17 -12.80
N GLY A 256 19.52 -1.17 -11.92
CA GLY A 256 20.28 -2.40 -12.11
C GLY A 256 20.26 -3.38 -10.94
N THR A 257 21.31 -4.21 -10.90
CA THR A 257 21.51 -5.25 -9.90
C THR A 257 22.90 -5.13 -9.30
N VAL A 258 22.95 -5.17 -7.96
CA VAL A 258 24.19 -5.39 -7.21
C VAL A 258 24.27 -6.88 -6.87
N TYR A 259 25.44 -7.46 -7.05
CA TYR A 259 25.75 -8.84 -6.65
C TYR A 259 27.01 -8.83 -5.79
N ASP A 260 26.88 -9.38 -4.58
CA ASP A 260 27.96 -9.60 -3.64
C ASP A 260 27.97 -11.09 -3.23
N PRO A 261 28.94 -11.89 -3.71
CA PRO A 261 29.01 -13.32 -3.38
C PRO A 261 29.24 -13.58 -1.88
N ASP A 262 29.81 -12.62 -1.15
CA ASP A 262 30.11 -12.72 0.29
C ASP A 262 28.92 -12.28 1.14
N GLY A 263 27.96 -11.57 0.56
CA GLY A 263 26.69 -11.20 1.15
C GLY A 263 26.59 -9.70 1.43
N ILE A 264 25.41 -9.14 1.17
CA ILE A 264 25.13 -7.72 1.36
C ILE A 264 24.98 -7.43 2.86
N ASN A 265 25.83 -6.55 3.38
CA ASN A 265 25.74 -6.04 4.75
C ASN A 265 24.73 -4.87 4.83
N THR A 266 23.95 -4.84 5.90
CA THR A 266 22.96 -3.81 6.22
C THR A 266 23.14 -3.30 7.63
#